data_AF-A0A5S4W163-F1
#
_entry.id   AF-A0A5S4W163-F1
#
_cell.length_a   1.000
_cell.length_b   1.000
_cell.length_c   1.000
_cell.angle_alpha   90.00
_cell.angle_beta   90.00
_cell.angle_gamma   90.00
#
_symmetry.space_group_name_H-M   'P 1'
#
loop_
_entity.id
_entity.type
_entity.pdbx_description
1 polymer ?
#
loop_
_entity_poly.entity_id
_entity_poly.type
_entity_poly.pdbx_seq_one_letter_code
_entity_poly.pdbx_strand_id
1 'polypeptide(L)'
;MTTAPTNVSFDDATMWVELSDGRTLGIPLAWFPRLLHATPTEREQVELSRVGLHWEALDEDISIAGLLAGRGDVARSTEHTA
;
A
#
# COMPACT_ATOMS: atom_id res chain seq x y z
N MET A 1 -6.55 -19.73 -0.13
CA MET A 1 -6.52 -18.88 -1.34
C MET A 1 -5.83 -17.60 -0.94
N THR A 2 -4.77 -17.19 -1.64
CA THR A 2 -4.10 -15.90 -1.37
C THR A 2 -4.93 -14.81 -2.03
N THR A 3 -5.32 -13.80 -1.26
CA THR A 3 -6.05 -12.64 -1.77
C THR A 3 -5.08 -11.71 -2.51
N ALA A 4 -5.43 -11.33 -3.74
CA ALA A 4 -4.65 -10.41 -4.58
C ALA A 4 -5.34 -9.04 -4.69
N PRO A 5 -4.60 -7.94 -4.90
CA PRO A 5 -5.20 -6.66 -5.20
C PRO A 5 -5.79 -6.67 -6.61
N THR A 6 -6.97 -6.07 -6.77
CA THR A 6 -7.65 -5.94 -8.07
C THR A 6 -7.71 -4.51 -8.54
N ASN A 7 -7.68 -3.55 -7.62
CA ASN A 7 -7.67 -2.13 -7.91
C ASN A 7 -6.98 -1.37 -6.77
N VAL A 8 -6.43 -0.20 -7.08
CA VAL A 8 -5.94 0.75 -6.09
C VAL A 8 -6.34 2.16 -6.50
N SER A 9 -6.77 2.95 -5.53
CA SER A 9 -7.13 4.36 -5.73
C SER A 9 -6.69 5.19 -4.54
N PHE A 10 -6.67 6.51 -4.75
CA PHE A 10 -6.13 7.46 -3.79
C PHE A 10 -7.10 8.61 -3.59
N ASP A 11 -7.21 9.06 -2.35
CA ASP A 11 -7.66 10.41 -2.02
C ASP A 11 -6.49 11.21 -1.41
N ASP A 12 -6.78 12.38 -0.84
CA ASP A 12 -5.77 13.29 -0.31
C ASP A 12 -4.88 12.65 0.77
N ALA A 13 -5.41 11.68 1.54
CA ALA A 13 -4.72 11.11 2.71
C ALA A 13 -4.75 9.58 2.79
N THR A 14 -5.51 8.91 1.93
CA THR A 14 -5.80 7.48 2.03
C THR A 14 -5.53 6.77 0.72
N MET A 15 -4.87 5.62 0.80
CA MET A 15 -4.80 4.62 -0.25
C MET A 15 -5.91 3.57 -0.03
N TRP A 16 -6.71 3.34 -1.06
CA TRP A 16 -7.76 2.34 -1.06
C TRP A 16 -7.34 1.16 -1.91
N VAL A 17 -7.38 -0.05 -1.36
CA VAL A 17 -7.01 -1.28 -2.08
C VAL A 17 -8.20 -2.22 -2.12
N GLU A 18 -8.68 -2.52 -3.31
CA GLU A 18 -9.69 -3.55 -3.52
C GLU A 18 -9.03 -4.90 -3.68
N LEU A 19 -9.63 -5.92 -3.07
CA LEU A 19 -9.09 -7.26 -2.99
C LEU A 19 -9.99 -8.25 -3.73
N SER A 20 -9.38 -9.29 -4.29
CA SER A 20 -10.07 -10.34 -5.05
C SER A 20 -11.10 -11.15 -4.24
N ASP A 21 -11.09 -11.03 -2.91
CA ASP A 21 -12.07 -11.65 -2.01
C ASP A 21 -13.25 -10.72 -1.66
N GLY A 22 -13.34 -9.56 -2.32
CA GLY A 22 -14.43 -8.60 -2.17
C GLY A 22 -14.23 -7.58 -1.04
N ARG A 23 -13.10 -7.61 -0.31
CA ARG A 23 -12.78 -6.61 0.70
C ARG A 23 -12.17 -5.35 0.07
N THR A 24 -12.36 -4.22 0.74
CA THR A 24 -11.65 -2.96 0.47
C THR A 24 -10.90 -2.55 1.72
N LEU A 25 -9.61 -2.28 1.59
CA LEU A 25 -8.77 -1.77 2.65
C LEU A 25 -8.60 -0.26 2.46
N GLY A 26 -8.78 0.52 3.53
CA GLY A 26 -8.39 1.92 3.59
C GLY A 26 -7.14 2.08 4.44
N ILE A 27 -6.05 2.57 3.85
CA ILE A 27 -4.75 2.68 4.50
C ILE A 27 -4.27 4.14 4.45
N PRO A 28 -3.93 4.76 5.59
CA PRO A 28 -3.40 6.12 5.58
C PRO A 28 -2.09 6.21 4.80
N LEU A 29 -1.96 7.18 3.89
CA LEU A 29 -0.73 7.46 3.15
C LEU A 29 0.44 7.80 4.09
N ALA A 30 0.14 8.33 5.28
CA ALA A 30 1.14 8.62 6.31
C ALA A 30 1.95 7.39 6.75
N TRP A 31 1.50 6.17 6.46
CA TRP A 31 2.24 4.93 6.74
C TRP A 31 3.38 4.67 5.75
N PHE A 32 3.35 5.30 4.58
CA PHE A 32 4.27 5.11 3.47
C PHE A 32 4.80 6.48 3.04
N PRO A 33 5.88 7.00 3.67
CA PRO A 33 6.36 8.35 3.42
C PRO A 33 6.67 8.65 1.96
N ARG A 34 7.13 7.65 1.18
CA ARG A 34 7.37 7.82 -0.27
C ARG A 34 6.07 8.12 -1.02
N LEU A 35 5.01 7.36 -0.77
CA LEU A 35 3.68 7.62 -1.36
C LEU A 35 3.06 8.91 -0.84
N LEU A 36 3.24 9.24 0.44
CA LEU A 36 2.73 10.49 1.02
C LEU A 36 3.28 11.72 0.28
N HIS A 37 4.56 11.68 -0.09
CA HIS A 37 5.22 12.79 -0.78
C HIS A 37 5.14 12.72 -2.31
N ALA A 38 4.69 11.59 -2.87
CA ALA A 38 4.49 11.43 -4.30
C ALA A 38 3.33 12.30 -4.82
N THR A 39 3.46 12.76 -6.07
CA THR A 39 2.37 13.43 -6.81
C THR A 39 1.23 12.46 -7.13
N PRO A 40 0.01 12.96 -7.39
CA PRO A 40 -1.10 12.09 -7.80
C PRO A 40 -0.76 11.21 -9.00
N THR A 41 -0.08 11.77 -10.01
CA THR A 41 0.33 11.03 -11.21
C THR A 41 1.32 9.91 -10.88
N GLU A 42 2.29 10.14 -9.98
CA GLU A 42 3.23 9.09 -9.56
C GLU A 42 2.53 7.97 -8.77
N ARG A 43 1.57 8.32 -7.90
CA ARG A 43 0.76 7.32 -7.17
C ARG A 43 -0.07 6.44 -8.10
N GLU A 44 -0.54 7.00 -9.21
CA GLU A 44 -1.28 6.27 -10.23
C GLU A 44 -0.39 5.34 -11.08
N GLN A 45 0.94 5.50 -11.09
CA GLN A 45 1.88 4.60 -11.77
C GLN A 45 2.19 3.33 -10.95
N VAL A 46 1.14 2.71 -10.43
CA VAL A 46 1.21 1.48 -9.65
C VAL A 46 1.12 0.24 -10.54
N GLU A 47 1.95 -0.74 -10.23
CA GLU A 47 1.87 -2.08 -10.80
C GLU A 47 1.28 -3.06 -9.77
N LEU A 48 0.20 -3.75 -10.14
CA LEU A 48 -0.44 -4.76 -9.30
C LEU A 48 0.18 -6.14 -9.58
N SER A 49 0.64 -6.79 -8.52
CA SER A 49 1.09 -8.19 -8.57
C SER A 49 0.13 -9.10 -7.78
N ARG A 50 0.35 -10.41 -7.83
CA ARG A 50 -0.45 -11.38 -7.05
C ARG A 50 -0.36 -11.20 -5.53
N VAL A 51 0.65 -10.51 -5.03
CA VAL A 51 0.99 -10.44 -3.60
C VAL A 51 1.16 -9.02 -3.06
N GLY A 52 1.12 -8.00 -3.92
CA GLY A 52 1.48 -6.65 -3.55
C GLY A 52 1.31 -5.61 -4.65
N LEU A 53 1.71 -4.39 -4.31
CA LEU A 53 1.70 -3.17 -5.12
C LEU A 53 3.15 -2.72 -5.28
N HIS A 54 3.52 -2.28 -6.48
CA HIS A 54 4.88 -1.82 -6.79
C HIS A 54 4.83 -0.48 -7.52
N TRP A 55 5.75 0.42 -7.18
CA TRP A 55 5.99 1.68 -7.90
C TRP A 55 7.45 1.79 -8.27
N GLU A 56 7.78 1.56 -9.54
CA GLU A 56 9.16 1.63 -10.05
C GLU A 56 9.74 3.04 -9.85
N ALA A 57 8.99 4.09 -10.21
CA ALA A 57 9.44 5.48 -10.14
C ALA A 57 9.71 5.97 -8.70
N LEU A 58 9.06 5.34 -7.72
CA LEU A 58 9.19 5.68 -6.30
C LEU A 58 10.08 4.69 -5.53
N ASP A 59 10.54 3.62 -6.19
CA ASP A 59 11.23 2.49 -5.57
C ASP A 59 10.43 1.94 -4.37
N GLU A 60 9.10 1.84 -4.49
CA GLU A 60 8.21 1.50 -3.37
C GLU A 60 7.49 0.17 -3.59
N ASP A 61 7.45 -0.67 -2.55
CA ASP A 61 6.93 -2.04 -2.59
C ASP A 61 6.06 -2.34 -1.36
N ILE A 62 4.76 -2.53 -1.58
CA ILE A 62 3.78 -2.77 -0.52
C ILE A 62 3.18 -4.17 -0.64
N SER A 63 3.33 -4.97 0.42
CA SER A 63 2.76 -6.32 0.49
C SER A 63 1.31 -6.33 0.99
N ILE A 64 0.41 -7.03 0.29
CA ILE A 64 -0.99 -7.24 0.75
C ILE A 64 -1.02 -7.99 2.08
N ALA A 65 -0.15 -8.97 2.28
CA ALA A 65 -0.04 -9.67 3.56
C ALA A 65 0.46 -8.75 4.69
N GLY A 66 1.29 -7.75 4.36
CA GLY A 66 1.70 -6.69 5.27
C GLY A 66 0.50 -5.83 5.69
N LEU A 67 -0.26 -5.33 4.71
CA LEU A 67 -1.43 -4.49 4.94
C LEU A 67 -2.50 -5.20 5.78
N LEU A 68 -2.80 -6.47 5.46
CA LEU A 68 -3.77 -7.28 6.21
C LEU A 68 -3.36 -7.53 7.67
N ALA A 69 -2.06 -7.46 7.97
CA ALA A 69 -1.53 -7.55 9.32
C ALA A 69 -1.41 -6.19 10.02
N GLY A 70 -1.85 -5.09 9.38
CA GLY A 70 -1.74 -3.73 9.91
C GLY A 70 -0.30 -3.18 9.89
N ARG A 71 0.57 -3.70 9.04
CA ARG A 71 1.98 -3.28 8.95
C ARG A 71 2.20 -2.32 7.78
N GLY A 72 2.45 -1.04 8.10
CA GLY A 72 3.06 -0.06 7.20
C GLY A 72 4.56 0.17 7.53
N ASP A 73 5.24 1.00 6.74
CA ASP A 73 6.69 1.23 6.93
C ASP A 73 7.01 1.91 8.26
N VAL A 74 6.18 2.89 8.61
CA VAL A 74 6.30 3.57 9.91
C VAL A 74 5.96 2.60 11.05
N ALA A 75 5.01 1.68 10.86
CA ALA A 75 4.66 0.68 11.88
C ALA A 75 5.82 -0.28 12.17
N ARG A 76 6.59 -0.68 11.14
CA ARG A 76 7.80 -1.51 11.28
C ARG A 76 8.93 -0.81 12.05
N SER A 77 8.96 0.52 12.03
CA SER A 77 9.97 1.31 12.73
C SER A 77 9.79 1.26 14.26
N THR A 78 8.57 0.99 14.72
CA THR A 78 8.20 0.92 16.15
C THR A 78 8.47 -0.43 16.83
N GLU A 79 8.76 -1.49 16.08
CA GLU A 79 8.97 -2.85 16.65
C GLU A 79 10.44 -3.17 16.98
N HIS A 80 11.40 -2.25 16.75
CA HIS A 80 12.84 -2.48 16.99
C HIS A 80 13.36 -1.89 18.32
N THR A 81 12.51 -1.77 19.35
CA THR A 81 12.94 -1.46 20.73
C THR A 81 12.07 -2.19 21.73
N ALA A 82 12.45 -3.43 22.03
CA ALA A 82 12.06 -4.16 23.24
C ALA A 82 13.19 -5.12 23.63
#